data_AF-A0A955NCZ7-F1
#
_entry.id   AF-A0A955NCZ7-F1
#
_cell.length_a   1.000
_cell.length_b   1.000
_cell.length_c   1.000
_cell.angle_alpha   90.00
_cell.angle_beta   90.00
_cell.angle_gamma   90.00
#
_symmetry.space_group_name_H-M   'P 1'
#
loop_
_entity.id
_entity.type
_entity.pdbx_description
1 polymer ?
#
loop_
_entity_poly.entity_id
_entity_poly.type
_entity_poly.pdbx_seq_one_letter_code
_entity_poly.pdbx_strand_id
1 'polypeptide(L)'
;MDFSIPKETQDILDKVRTFINEEAIPLEHDFLNKGFGEILDVLKEKRKRVKELGLWLPQIEKEWGGMGLSLVQHGLVSAELGR
;
A
#
# COMPACT_ATOMS: atom_id res chain seq x y z
N MET A 1 28.22 -9.22 2.16
CA MET A 1 27.17 -8.19 2.23
C MET A 1 25.89 -8.91 2.58
N ASP A 2 25.17 -8.46 3.61
CA ASP A 2 23.91 -9.07 4.04
C ASP A 2 22.75 -8.34 3.36
N PHE A 3 21.91 -9.11 2.67
CA PHE A 3 20.73 -8.62 1.93
C PHE A 3 19.43 -9.14 2.55
N SER A 4 19.49 -9.72 3.76
CA SER A 4 18.30 -10.17 4.46
C SER A 4 17.35 -9.00 4.72
N ILE A 5 16.06 -9.23 4.50
CA ILE A 5 15.02 -8.25 4.79
C ILE A 5 14.68 -8.36 6.28
N PRO A 6 14.76 -7.26 7.06
CA PRO A 6 14.38 -7.28 8.46
C PRO A 6 12.92 -7.70 8.64
N LYS A 7 12.61 -8.42 9.72
CA LYS A 7 11.27 -8.95 9.99
C LYS A 7 10.18 -7.86 9.99
N GLU A 8 10.45 -6.70 10.57
CA GLU A 8 9.52 -5.55 10.55
C GLU A 8 9.16 -5.12 9.13
N THR A 9 10.15 -5.06 8.24
CA THR A 9 9.91 -4.75 6.82
C THR A 9 9.10 -5.86 6.16
N GLN A 10 9.40 -7.13 6.44
CA GLN A 10 8.63 -8.26 5.90
C GLN A 10 7.15 -8.21 6.33
N ASP A 11 6.88 -7.91 7.60
CA ASP A 11 5.51 -7.77 8.13
C ASP A 11 4.75 -6.62 7.42
N ILE A 12 5.43 -5.52 7.08
CA ILE A 12 4.85 -4.43 6.29
C ILE A 12 4.53 -4.92 4.87
N LEU A 13 5.46 -5.61 4.21
CA LEU A 13 5.26 -6.11 2.85
C LEU A 13 4.09 -7.10 2.77
N ASP A 14 3.95 -7.98 3.76
CA ASP A 14 2.85 -8.94 3.79
C ASP A 14 1.50 -8.23 3.99
N LYS A 15 1.42 -7.22 4.86
CA LYS A 15 0.21 -6.39 5.00
C LYS A 15 -0.15 -5.64 3.71
N VAL A 16 0.85 -5.06 3.03
CA VAL A 16 0.64 -4.38 1.74
C VAL A 16 0.13 -5.37 0.71
N ARG A 17 0.76 -6.54 0.61
CA ARG A 17 0.36 -7.60 -0.34
C ARG A 17 -1.07 -8.07 -0.10
N THR A 18 -1.45 -8.34 1.15
CA THR A 18 -2.83 -8.71 1.49
C THR A 18 -3.82 -7.62 1.08
N PHE A 19 -3.53 -6.36 1.41
CA PHE A 19 -4.41 -5.25 1.03
C PHE A 19 -4.56 -5.12 -0.49
N ILE A 20 -3.47 -5.22 -1.25
CA ILE A 20 -3.53 -5.15 -2.71
C ILE A 20 -4.40 -6.27 -3.29
N ASN A 21 -4.14 -7.51 -2.88
CA ASN A 21 -4.86 -8.69 -3.41
C ASN A 21 -6.34 -8.71 -3.03
N GLU A 22 -6.68 -8.35 -1.80
CA GLU A 22 -8.04 -8.50 -1.28
C GLU A 22 -8.89 -7.24 -1.46
N GLU A 23 -8.28 -6.06 -1.52
CA GLU A 23 -9.01 -4.78 -1.47
C GLU A 23 -8.83 -3.92 -2.73
N ALA A 24 -7.66 -3.95 -3.39
CA ALA A 24 -7.36 -3.08 -4.52
C ALA A 24 -7.63 -3.75 -5.88
N ILE A 25 -7.01 -4.91 -6.14
CA ILE A 25 -7.17 -5.65 -7.40
C ILE A 25 -8.64 -5.97 -7.72
N PRO A 26 -9.49 -6.40 -6.77
CA PRO A 26 -10.89 -6.67 -7.07
C PRO A 26 -11.66 -5.45 -7.62
N LEU A 27 -11.23 -4.23 -7.31
CA LEU A 27 -11.85 -3.00 -7.84
C LEU A 27 -11.55 -2.80 -9.33
N GLU A 28 -10.53 -3.45 -9.88
CA GLU A 28 -10.19 -3.35 -11.30
C GLU A 28 -11.33 -3.84 -12.18
N HIS A 29 -12.08 -4.87 -11.76
CA HIS A 29 -13.25 -5.34 -12.49
C HIS A 29 -14.26 -4.20 -12.72
N ASP A 30 -14.61 -3.49 -11.65
CA ASP A 30 -15.59 -2.41 -11.73
C ASP A 30 -15.01 -1.17 -12.42
N PHE A 31 -13.73 -0.89 -12.22
CA PHE A 31 -13.01 0.15 -12.96
C PHE A 31 -13.04 -0.08 -14.47
N LEU A 32 -12.74 -1.30 -14.94
CA LEU A 32 -12.66 -1.64 -16.36
C LEU A 32 -14.04 -1.68 -17.02
N ASN A 33 -15.08 -2.11 -16.30
CA ASN A 33 -16.43 -2.24 -16.85
C ASN A 33 -17.28 -0.97 -16.75
N LYS A 34 -17.09 -0.17 -15.70
CA LYS A 34 -17.95 0.98 -15.37
C LYS A 34 -17.22 2.32 -15.41
N GLY A 35 -15.88 2.30 -15.42
CA GLY A 35 -15.04 3.49 -15.47
C GLY A 35 -14.65 4.03 -14.09
N PHE A 36 -13.67 4.93 -14.08
CA PHE A 36 -13.07 5.48 -12.86
C PHE A 36 -14.05 6.19 -11.93
N GLY A 37 -15.01 6.94 -12.50
CA GLY A 37 -15.97 7.74 -11.74
C GLY A 37 -16.79 6.91 -10.76
N GLU A 38 -17.18 5.70 -11.16
CA GLU A 38 -18.06 4.81 -10.40
C GLU A 38 -17.37 4.22 -9.16
N ILE A 39 -16.04 4.07 -9.18
CA ILE A 39 -15.29 3.53 -8.04
C ILE A 39 -14.72 4.61 -7.12
N LEU A 40 -14.96 5.89 -7.40
CA LEU A 40 -14.33 7.00 -6.66
C LEU A 40 -14.61 6.97 -5.16
N ASP A 41 -15.86 6.72 -4.77
CA ASP A 41 -16.24 6.72 -3.36
C ASP A 41 -15.66 5.51 -2.63
N VAL A 42 -15.69 4.34 -3.27
CA VAL A 42 -15.03 3.12 -2.74
C VAL A 42 -13.52 3.35 -2.61
N LEU A 43 -12.87 3.99 -3.57
CA LEU A 43 -11.45 4.35 -3.48
C LEU A 43 -11.16 5.31 -2.32
N LYS A 44 -12.05 6.26 -2.00
CA LYS A 44 -11.88 7.12 -0.83
C LYS A 44 -11.93 6.30 0.47
N GLU A 45 -12.83 5.33 0.56
CA GLU A 45 -12.92 4.41 1.70
C GLU A 45 -11.66 3.55 1.81
N LYS A 46 -11.17 2.97 0.71
CA LYS A 46 -9.91 2.22 0.69
C LYS A 46 -8.73 3.07 1.14
N ARG A 47 -8.61 4.31 0.67
CA ARG A 47 -7.54 5.24 1.12
C ARG A 47 -7.65 5.55 2.61
N LYS A 48 -8.85 5.72 3.15
CA LYS A 48 -9.06 5.88 4.60
C LYS A 48 -8.59 4.64 5.35
N ARG A 49 -8.92 3.45 4.85
CA ARG A 49 -8.48 2.18 5.43
C ARG A 49 -6.96 2.03 5.45
N VAL A 50 -6.27 2.35 4.34
CA VAL A 50 -4.79 2.33 4.29
C VAL A 50 -4.17 3.26 5.34
N LYS A 51 -4.76 4.44 5.56
CA LYS A 51 -4.34 5.37 6.63
C LYS A 51 -4.53 4.77 8.02
N GLU A 52 -5.68 4.16 8.28
CA GLU A 52 -5.96 3.48 9.57
C GLU A 52 -5.02 2.30 9.83
N LEU A 53 -4.59 1.60 8.78
CA LEU A 53 -3.60 0.53 8.85
C LEU A 53 -2.15 1.03 9.04
N GLY A 54 -1.93 2.35 8.99
CA GLY A 54 -0.60 2.95 9.08
C GLY A 54 0.29 2.66 7.86
N LEU A 55 -0.31 2.35 6.71
CA LEU A 55 0.39 2.02 5.46
C LEU A 55 0.42 3.21 4.48
N TRP A 56 0.19 4.42 4.98
CA TRP A 56 0.06 5.63 4.17
C TRP A 56 1.38 6.40 4.14
N LEU A 57 1.71 6.95 2.96
CA LEU A 57 2.92 7.77 2.72
C LEU A 57 4.21 7.08 3.21
N PRO A 58 4.67 6.02 2.54
CA PRO A 58 5.82 5.23 2.96
C PRO A 58 7.08 6.06 3.20
N GLN A 59 7.36 7.01 2.31
CA GLN A 59 8.55 7.86 2.34
C GLN A 59 8.49 9.07 3.28
N ILE A 60 7.30 9.39 3.81
CA ILE A 60 7.13 10.59 4.65
C ILE A 60 7.45 10.24 6.09
N GLU A 61 8.16 11.13 6.79
CA GLU A 61 8.50 10.95 8.19
C GLU A 61 7.27 10.80 9.09
N LYS A 62 7.44 10.05 10.19
CA LYS A 62 6.35 9.74 11.13
C LYS A 62 5.74 10.98 11.78
N GLU A 63 6.53 12.02 12.02
CA GLU A 63 6.06 13.29 12.59
C GLU A 63 5.04 14.02 11.70
N TRP A 64 5.05 13.73 10.39
CA TRP A 64 4.08 14.26 9.41
C TRP A 64 2.99 13.25 9.05
N GLY A 65 2.90 12.14 9.79
CA GLY A 65 1.87 11.10 9.61
C GLY A 65 2.17 10.08 8.51
N GLY A 66 3.43 9.96 8.08
CA GLY A 66 3.87 8.87 7.20
C GLY A 66 4.49 7.68 7.95
N MET A 67 5.10 6.76 7.22
CA MET A 67 5.71 5.55 7.79
C MET A 67 7.18 5.74 8.20
N GLY A 68 7.86 6.74 7.65
CA GLY A 68 9.29 6.98 7.85
C GLY A 68 10.17 5.87 7.28
N LEU A 69 9.77 5.24 6.17
CA LEU A 69 10.57 4.17 5.55
C LEU A 69 11.80 4.75 4.86
N SER A 70 12.93 4.06 5.02
CA SER A 70 14.12 4.31 4.22
C SER A 70 13.88 4.06 2.72
N LEU A 71 14.77 4.56 1.87
CA LEU A 71 14.69 4.37 0.42
C LEU A 71 14.57 2.89 0.02
N VAL A 72 15.33 2.00 0.67
CA VAL A 72 15.31 0.56 0.38
C VAL A 72 13.97 -0.05 0.78
N GLN A 73 13.47 0.25 1.97
CA GLN A 73 12.17 -0.24 2.44
C GLN A 73 11.02 0.27 1.57
N HIS A 74 11.06 1.55 1.16
CA HIS A 74 10.08 2.10 0.22
C HIS A 74 10.15 1.44 -1.15
N GLY A 75 11.35 1.12 -1.65
CA GLY A 75 11.55 0.36 -2.88
C GLY A 75 10.90 -1.03 -2.81
N LEU A 76 11.06 -1.74 -1.69
CA LEU A 76 10.42 -3.04 -1.45
C LEU A 76 8.89 -2.92 -1.42
N VAL A 77 8.34 -1.90 -0.75
CA VAL A 77 6.89 -1.64 -0.76
C VAL A 77 6.40 -1.35 -2.19
N SER A 78 7.12 -0.52 -2.93
CA SER A 78 6.78 -0.19 -4.32
C SER A 78 6.78 -1.42 -5.23
N ALA A 79 7.66 -2.39 -4.99
CA ALA A 79 7.68 -3.64 -5.71
C ALA A 79 6.42 -4.49 -5.46
N GLU A 80 5.87 -4.48 -4.24
CA GLU A 80 4.59 -5.16 -3.95
C GLU A 80 3.39 -4.41 -4.53
N LEU A 81 3.43 -3.06 -4.58
CA LEU A 81 2.36 -2.25 -5.16
C LEU A 81 2.24 -2.39 -6.68
N GLY A 82 3.33 -2.72 -7.37
CA GLY A 82 3.40 -2.83 -8.84
C GLY A 82 3.34 -4.25 -9.39
N ARG A 83 3.05 -5.26 -8.56
CA ARG A 83 2.81 -6.64 -9.02
C ARG A 83 1.54 -6.73 -9.86
#